data_AF-A0A5J6I0W9-F1
#
_entry.id   AF-A0A5J6I0W9-F1
#
_cell.length_a   1.000
_cell.length_b   1.000
_cell.length_c   1.000
_cell.angle_alpha   90.00
_cell.angle_beta   90.00
_cell.angle_gamma   90.00
#
_symmetry.space_group_name_H-M   'P 1'
#
loop_
_entity.id
_entity.type
_entity.pdbx_description
1 polymer ?
#
loop_
_entity_poly.entity_id
_entity_poly.type
_entity_poly.pdbx_seq_one_letter_code
_entity_poly.pdbx_strand_id
1 'polypeptide(L)'
;MAVLCAVLLTACGGGDDSASAKPDLAHQDRFLQDYVQFLNTSDEDGLAGLLDAHPQGSKDARARIKAYGGQDWDVRWTRTSDFADVWKVDITGNAGAKNRPVRVTETITWEKEHWVMTPLPGVVPTPPNAASTEQPG
;
A
#
# COMPACT_ATOMS: atom_id res chain seq x y z
N MET A 1 47.94 -7.71 49.08
CA MET A 1 48.54 -7.48 47.75
C MET A 1 47.42 -7.60 46.73
N ALA A 2 47.49 -6.76 45.70
CA ALA A 2 46.47 -6.57 44.69
C ALA A 2 46.22 -7.82 43.82
N VAL A 3 45.11 -7.83 43.08
CA VAL A 3 45.11 -7.70 41.61
C VAL A 3 43.90 -8.42 40.97
N LEU A 4 43.13 -7.60 40.23
CA LEU A 4 42.36 -7.84 39.01
C LEU A 4 40.93 -8.43 39.03
N CYS A 5 40.03 -7.51 38.67
CA CYS A 5 38.74 -7.63 38.02
C CYS A 5 38.73 -8.56 36.79
N ALA A 6 37.62 -9.28 36.61
CA ALA A 6 37.08 -9.57 35.29
C ALA A 6 35.57 -9.82 35.40
N VAL A 7 34.79 -8.74 35.38
CA VAL A 7 33.36 -8.80 35.07
C VAL A 7 33.27 -8.97 33.55
N LEU A 8 33.21 -10.21 33.08
CA LEU A 8 32.80 -10.47 31.70
C LEU A 8 31.29 -10.32 31.65
N LEU A 9 30.86 -9.08 31.38
CA LEU A 9 29.60 -8.78 30.72
C LEU A 9 29.57 -9.63 29.45
N THR A 10 28.88 -10.77 29.47
CA THR A 10 28.39 -11.39 28.24
C THR A 10 27.41 -10.40 27.65
N ALA A 11 27.95 -9.54 26.80
CA ALA A 11 27.22 -8.61 25.98
C ALA A 11 26.05 -9.35 25.33
N CYS A 12 24.88 -8.73 25.42
CA CYS A 12 23.75 -8.98 24.56
C CYS A 12 24.23 -8.95 23.11
N GLY A 13 24.59 -10.11 22.57
CA GLY A 13 24.64 -10.35 21.14
C GLY A 13 23.21 -10.53 20.63
N GLY A 14 22.36 -9.52 20.86
CA GLY A 14 21.17 -9.33 20.06
C GLY A 14 21.68 -8.93 18.69
N GLY A 15 21.98 -9.94 17.86
CA GLY A 15 22.06 -9.74 16.43
C GLY A 15 20.72 -9.19 16.02
N ASP A 16 20.67 -7.87 15.87
CA ASP A 16 19.63 -7.19 15.13
C ASP A 16 19.86 -7.64 13.68
N ASP A 17 19.41 -8.85 13.38
CA ASP A 17 19.03 -9.25 12.04
C ASP A 17 17.85 -8.33 11.68
N SER A 18 18.15 -7.06 11.42
CA SER A 18 17.31 -6.17 10.64
C SER A 18 17.33 -6.68 9.18
N ALA A 19 17.07 -7.97 8.99
CA ALA A 19 16.52 -8.48 7.77
C ALA A 19 15.22 -7.72 7.61
N SER A 20 15.22 -6.75 6.68
CA SER A 20 14.04 -5.95 6.34
C SER A 20 12.81 -6.84 6.40
N ALA A 21 11.83 -6.48 7.23
CA ALA A 21 10.68 -7.34 7.48
C ALA A 21 10.10 -7.80 6.14
N LYS A 22 9.89 -9.11 5.99
CA LYS A 22 9.35 -9.66 4.75
C LYS A 22 7.95 -9.09 4.49
N PRO A 23 7.54 -8.94 3.23
CA PRO A 23 6.19 -8.50 2.88
C PRO A 23 5.11 -9.36 3.57
N ASP A 24 4.24 -8.73 4.36
CA ASP A 24 3.14 -9.38 5.08
C ASP A 24 1.84 -9.30 4.27
N LEU A 25 1.48 -10.39 3.59
CA LEU A 25 0.28 -10.45 2.75
C LEU A 25 -1.03 -10.37 3.56
N ALA A 26 -1.04 -10.83 4.81
CA ALA A 26 -2.22 -10.68 5.67
C ALA A 26 -2.41 -9.21 6.08
N HIS A 27 -1.30 -8.49 6.28
CA HIS A 27 -1.34 -7.03 6.42
C HIS A 27 -1.81 -6.36 5.11
N GLN A 28 -1.46 -6.88 3.94
CA GLN A 28 -1.95 -6.35 2.66
C GLN A 28 -3.45 -6.55 2.47
N ASP A 29 -3.98 -7.70 2.91
CA ASP A 29 -5.44 -7.93 2.92
C ASP A 29 -6.16 -6.89 3.77
N ARG A 30 -5.63 -6.56 4.97
CA ARG A 30 -6.20 -5.50 5.82
C ARG A 30 -6.10 -4.13 5.16
N PHE A 31 -4.94 -3.80 4.58
CA PHE A 31 -4.74 -2.56 3.84
C PHE A 31 -5.78 -2.39 2.72
N LEU A 32 -6.03 -3.44 1.93
CA LEU A 32 -7.03 -3.42 0.85
C LEU A 32 -8.47 -3.35 1.38
N GLN A 33 -8.75 -4.01 2.50
CA GLN A 33 -10.05 -3.95 3.16
C GLN A 33 -10.34 -2.53 3.66
N ASP A 34 -9.39 -1.90 4.36
CA ASP A 34 -9.50 -0.52 4.83
C ASP A 34 -9.63 0.45 3.65
N TYR A 35 -8.87 0.24 2.58
CA TYR A 35 -8.97 1.01 1.33
C TYR A 35 -10.40 1.00 0.77
N VAL A 36 -10.98 -0.19 0.56
CA VAL A 36 -12.35 -0.32 0.05
C VAL A 36 -13.38 0.26 1.01
N GLN A 37 -13.17 0.09 2.32
CA GLN A 37 -14.05 0.67 3.34
C GLN A 37 -14.06 2.19 3.25
N PHE A 38 -12.90 2.86 3.19
CA PHE A 38 -12.82 4.31 3.07
C PHE A 38 -13.39 4.84 1.74
N LEU A 39 -13.21 4.11 0.64
CA LEU A 39 -13.90 4.42 -0.62
C LEU A 39 -15.42 4.38 -0.43
N ASN A 40 -15.95 3.31 0.17
CA ASN A 40 -17.39 3.14 0.34
C ASN A 40 -18.00 4.21 1.24
N THR A 41 -17.31 4.60 2.32
CA THR A 41 -17.76 5.68 3.21
C THR A 41 -17.46 7.08 2.68
N SER A 42 -16.71 7.19 1.58
CA SER A 42 -16.17 8.45 1.05
C SER A 42 -15.35 9.24 2.09
N ASP A 43 -14.62 8.52 2.94
CA ASP A 43 -13.80 9.10 3.99
C ASP A 43 -12.43 9.54 3.43
N GLU A 44 -12.34 10.81 3.01
CA GLU A 44 -11.11 11.37 2.44
C GLU A 44 -9.96 11.40 3.47
N ASP A 45 -10.23 11.68 4.74
CA ASP A 45 -9.20 11.79 5.77
C ASP A 45 -8.65 10.42 6.17
N GLY A 46 -9.54 9.43 6.36
CA GLY A 46 -9.15 8.04 6.60
C GLY A 46 -8.35 7.47 5.44
N LEU A 47 -8.80 7.70 4.21
CA LEU A 47 -8.08 7.29 3.01
C LEU A 47 -6.73 8.01 2.86
N ALA A 48 -6.67 9.31 3.18
CA ALA A 48 -5.41 10.05 3.16
C ALA A 48 -4.41 9.47 4.16
N GLY A 49 -4.85 9.11 5.37
CA GLY A 49 -4.01 8.45 6.36
C GLY A 49 -3.47 7.09 5.90
N LEU A 50 -4.30 6.30 5.21
CA LEU A 50 -3.88 5.02 4.61
C LEU A 50 -2.82 5.21 3.50
N LEU A 51 -2.89 6.33 2.76
CA LEU A 51 -2.02 6.64 1.62
C LEU A 51 -0.85 7.57 1.97
N ASP A 52 -0.69 7.96 3.24
CA ASP A 52 0.24 9.01 3.69
C ASP A 52 1.72 8.62 3.57
N ALA A 53 2.01 7.35 3.26
CA ALA A 53 3.36 6.92 2.91
C ALA A 53 3.94 7.65 1.68
N HIS A 54 3.08 8.22 0.82
CA HIS A 54 3.48 9.06 -0.29
C HIS A 54 3.28 10.56 0.04
N PRO A 55 4.20 11.48 -0.34
CA PRO A 55 4.09 12.93 -0.09
C PRO A 55 2.87 13.64 -0.72
N GLN A 56 1.93 12.88 -1.28
CA GLN A 56 0.70 13.36 -1.92
C GLN A 56 -0.53 12.54 -1.48
N GLY A 57 -0.47 11.84 -0.34
CA GLY A 57 -1.54 10.95 0.16
C GLY A 57 -2.92 11.61 0.17
N SER A 58 -3.04 12.85 0.68
CA SER A 58 -4.33 13.58 0.67
C SER A 58 -4.83 13.91 -0.75
N LYS A 59 -3.92 14.27 -1.67
CA LYS A 59 -4.30 14.56 -3.06
C LYS A 59 -4.71 13.28 -3.79
N ASP A 60 -4.03 12.17 -3.52
CA ASP A 60 -4.38 10.86 -4.06
C ASP A 60 -5.72 10.37 -3.51
N ALA A 61 -5.93 10.47 -2.19
CA ALA A 61 -7.19 10.15 -1.54
C ALA A 61 -8.36 10.89 -2.18
N ARG A 62 -8.25 12.21 -2.36
CA ARG A 62 -9.26 13.01 -3.05
C ARG A 62 -9.51 12.55 -4.48
N ALA A 63 -8.46 12.23 -5.23
CA ALA A 63 -8.60 11.73 -6.61
C ALA A 63 -9.34 10.38 -6.64
N ARG A 64 -9.02 9.48 -5.71
CA ARG A 64 -9.65 8.17 -5.55
C ARG A 64 -11.10 8.28 -5.08
N ILE A 65 -11.43 9.11 -4.09
CA ILE A 65 -12.82 9.39 -3.70
C ILE A 65 -13.61 9.93 -4.88
N LYS A 66 -13.06 10.87 -5.65
CA LYS A 66 -13.74 11.40 -6.84
C LYS A 66 -13.98 10.32 -7.91
N ALA A 67 -13.04 9.41 -8.10
CA ALA A 67 -13.15 8.37 -9.11
C ALA A 67 -14.07 7.21 -8.69
N TYR A 68 -14.00 6.82 -7.41
CA TYR A 68 -14.47 5.52 -6.91
C TYR A 68 -15.38 5.60 -5.68
N GLY A 69 -15.42 6.73 -4.98
CA GLY A 69 -16.06 6.85 -3.67
C GLY A 69 -17.59 6.73 -3.69
N GLY A 70 -18.15 6.26 -2.57
CA GLY A 70 -19.60 6.21 -2.31
C GLY A 70 -20.36 5.19 -3.15
N GLN A 71 -19.63 4.23 -3.72
CA GLN A 71 -20.18 3.28 -4.68
C GLN A 71 -20.52 1.91 -4.07
N ASP A 72 -20.43 1.73 -2.76
CA ASP A 72 -20.78 0.46 -2.08
C ASP A 72 -20.20 -0.78 -2.79
N TRP A 73 -18.87 -0.78 -2.94
CA TRP A 73 -18.11 -1.83 -3.57
C TRP A 73 -18.20 -3.11 -2.74
N ASP A 74 -18.72 -4.17 -3.36
CA ASP A 74 -18.59 -5.56 -2.91
C ASP A 74 -17.61 -6.26 -3.85
N VAL A 75 -16.35 -6.34 -3.41
CA VAL A 75 -15.22 -6.70 -4.26
C VAL A 75 -14.32 -7.75 -3.60
N ARG A 76 -13.57 -8.45 -4.45
CA ARG A 76 -12.50 -9.36 -4.11
C ARG A 76 -11.26 -8.96 -4.89
N TRP A 77 -10.09 -9.42 -4.46
CA TRP A 77 -8.84 -9.12 -5.14
C TRP A 77 -8.00 -10.35 -5.43
N THR A 78 -7.30 -10.30 -6.56
CA THR A 78 -6.22 -11.22 -6.91
C THR A 78 -4.91 -10.48 -7.04
N ARG A 79 -3.80 -11.14 -6.76
CA ARG A 79 -2.47 -10.53 -6.73
C ARG A 79 -1.54 -11.24 -7.70
N THR A 80 -0.74 -10.46 -8.41
CA THR A 80 0.39 -10.94 -9.19
C THR A 80 1.61 -10.11 -8.84
N SER A 81 2.79 -10.74 -8.82
CA SER A 81 4.03 -10.07 -8.48
C SER A 81 5.09 -10.52 -9.48
N ASP A 82 5.56 -9.56 -10.29
CA ASP A 82 6.63 -9.76 -11.25
C ASP A 82 8.01 -9.47 -10.61
N PHE A 83 8.03 -8.75 -9.48
CA PHE A 83 9.22 -8.34 -8.72
C PHE A 83 8.98 -8.51 -7.22
N ALA A 84 10.03 -8.89 -6.47
CA ALA A 84 9.95 -9.34 -5.08
C ALA A 84 9.11 -8.43 -4.14
N ASP A 85 9.14 -7.12 -4.38
CA ASP A 85 8.48 -6.12 -3.53
C ASP A 85 7.39 -5.31 -4.26
N VAL A 86 6.95 -5.73 -5.45
CA VAL A 86 5.90 -5.05 -6.23
C VAL A 86 4.78 -6.01 -6.59
N TRP A 87 3.55 -5.60 -6.28
CA TRP A 87 2.33 -6.36 -6.55
C TRP A 87 1.36 -5.54 -7.40
N LYS A 88 0.87 -6.18 -8.46
CA LYS A 88 -0.34 -5.75 -9.15
C LYS A 88 -1.53 -6.43 -8.52
N VAL A 89 -2.46 -5.63 -8.02
CA VAL A 89 -3.70 -6.08 -7.37
C VAL A 89 -4.88 -5.77 -8.28
N ASP A 90 -5.54 -6.81 -8.75
CA ASP A 90 -6.78 -6.70 -9.51
C ASP A 90 -7.96 -6.78 -8.55
N ILE A 91 -8.62 -5.64 -8.30
CA ILE A 91 -9.84 -5.49 -7.49
C ILE A 91 -11.04 -5.65 -8.42
N THR A 92 -11.88 -6.66 -8.18
CA THR A 92 -13.01 -7.01 -9.04
C THR A 92 -14.25 -7.32 -8.23
N GLY A 93 -15.42 -6.96 -8.74
CA GLY A 93 -16.68 -7.25 -8.07
C GLY A 93 -17.80 -6.39 -8.63
N ASN A 94 -18.67 -5.91 -7.76
CA ASN A 94 -19.77 -5.06 -8.14
C ASN A 94 -19.84 -3.78 -7.30
N ALA A 95 -20.50 -2.76 -7.84
CA ALA A 95 -20.65 -1.45 -7.25
C ALA A 95 -22.06 -0.87 -7.47
N GLY A 96 -22.57 -0.22 -6.44
CA GLY A 96 -23.76 0.63 -6.41
C GLY A 96 -25.07 -0.14 -6.42
N ALA A 97 -26.18 0.58 -6.28
CA ALA A 97 -27.52 -0.02 -6.19
C ALA A 97 -27.95 -0.87 -7.41
N LYS A 98 -27.26 -0.74 -8.55
CA LYS A 98 -27.51 -1.54 -9.76
C LYS A 98 -26.55 -2.73 -9.90
N ASN A 99 -25.71 -2.99 -8.90
CA ASN A 99 -24.74 -4.08 -8.86
C ASN A 99 -23.88 -4.12 -10.14
N ARG A 100 -23.34 -2.96 -10.55
CA ARG A 100 -22.58 -2.86 -11.80
C ARG A 100 -21.21 -3.47 -11.61
N PRO A 101 -20.70 -4.27 -12.57
CA PRO A 101 -19.36 -4.84 -12.45
C PRO A 101 -18.32 -3.72 -12.40
N VAL A 102 -17.36 -3.85 -11.48
CA VAL A 102 -16.20 -2.97 -11.35
C VAL A 102 -14.94 -3.81 -11.44
N ARG A 103 -13.92 -3.26 -12.11
CA ARG A 103 -12.56 -3.79 -12.15
C ARG A 103 -11.57 -2.63 -12.10
N VAL A 104 -10.68 -2.65 -11.11
CA VAL A 104 -9.60 -1.68 -10.95
C VAL A 104 -8.31 -2.44 -10.69
N THR A 105 -7.23 -1.99 -11.32
CA THR A 105 -5.90 -2.55 -11.11
C THR A 105 -5.05 -1.52 -10.38
N GLU A 106 -4.55 -1.90 -9.20
CA GLU A 106 -3.69 -1.07 -8.36
C GLU A 106 -2.28 -1.66 -8.30
N THR A 107 -1.28 -0.78 -8.22
CA THR A 107 0.11 -1.22 -7.96
C THR A 107 0.47 -0.89 -6.53
N ILE A 108 0.85 -1.91 -5.76
CA ILE A 108 1.20 -1.79 -4.34
C ILE A 108 2.62 -2.33 -4.14
N THR A 109 3.45 -1.56 -3.44
CA THR A 109 4.84 -1.88 -3.14
C THR A 109 5.00 -2.12 -1.63
N TRP A 110 5.89 -3.03 -1.25
CA TRP A 110 6.34 -3.15 0.14
C TRP A 110 7.58 -2.28 0.33
N GLU A 111 7.46 -1.24 1.14
CA GLU A 111 8.56 -0.31 1.40
C GLU A 111 8.64 -0.04 2.90
N LYS A 112 9.86 -0.10 3.47
CA LYS A 112 10.12 0.26 4.87
C LYS A 112 9.07 -0.31 5.84
N GLU A 113 8.75 -1.60 5.65
CA GLU A 113 7.84 -2.37 6.51
C GLU A 113 6.35 -1.96 6.45
N HIS A 114 5.93 -1.28 5.38
CA HIS A 114 4.53 -0.96 5.13
C HIS A 114 4.15 -1.06 3.66
N TRP A 115 2.84 -1.13 3.41
CA TRP A 115 2.27 -1.18 2.07
C TRP A 115 2.10 0.24 1.53
N VAL A 116 2.61 0.48 0.33
CA VAL A 116 2.51 1.76 -0.37
C VAL A 116 1.76 1.57 -1.66
N MET A 117 0.68 2.31 -1.86
CA MET A 117 -0.07 2.29 -3.12
C MET A 117 0.49 3.35 -4.06
N THR A 118 0.67 2.98 -5.32
CA THR A 118 1.07 3.94 -6.36
C THR A 118 -0.04 4.97 -6.56
N PRO A 119 0.27 6.28 -6.53
CA PRO A 119 -0.74 7.31 -6.74
C PRO A 119 -1.39 7.22 -8.12
N LEU A 120 -2.64 7.68 -8.23
CA LEU A 120 -3.33 7.75 -9.50
C LEU A 120 -2.59 8.68 -10.49
N PRO A 121 -2.65 8.40 -11.81
CA PRO A 121 -2.06 9.28 -12.82
C PRO A 121 -2.49 10.74 -12.65
N GLY A 122 -1.53 11.68 -12.71
CA GLY A 122 -1.76 13.12 -12.54
C GLY A 122 -1.74 13.62 -11.08
N VAL A 123 -1.66 12.74 -10.08
CA VAL A 123 -1.46 13.13 -8.68
C VAL A 123 -0.02 13.54 -8.45
N VAL A 124 0.92 12.70 -8.87
CA VAL A 124 2.36 12.96 -8.84
C VAL A 124 2.84 13.28 -10.25
N PRO A 125 3.66 14.32 -10.46
CA PRO A 125 4.25 14.58 -11.76
C PRO A 125 5.05 13.36 -12.21
N THR A 126 4.74 12.85 -13.41
CA THR A 126 5.57 11.82 -14.04
C THR A 126 6.99 12.37 -14.18
N PRO A 127 8.02 11.70 -13.63
CA PRO A 127 9.40 12.12 -13.80
C PRO A 127 9.73 12.25 -15.29
N PRO A 128 10.56 13.23 -15.70
CA PRO A 128 10.99 13.33 -17.08
C PRO A 128 11.70 12.02 -17.47
N ASN A 129 11.30 11.46 -18.63
CA ASN A 129 11.78 10.18 -19.16
C ASN A 129 11.26 8.90 -18.49
N ALA A 130 10.23 8.97 -17.65
CA ALA A 130 9.54 7.74 -17.23
C ALA A 130 8.88 7.06 -18.45
N ALA A 131 8.93 5.73 -18.50
CA ALA A 131 8.20 4.97 -19.51
C ALA A 131 6.70 5.27 -19.40
N SER A 132 6.03 5.50 -20.54
CA SER A 132 4.58 5.72 -20.52
C SER A 132 3.87 4.46 -20.01
N THR A 133 2.92 4.68 -19.10
CA THR A 133 2.03 3.63 -18.58
C THR A 133 0.67 3.63 -19.27
N GLU A 134 0.46 4.50 -20.27
CA GLU A 134 -0.76 4.49 -21.08
C GLU A 134 -0.82 3.21 -21.92
N GLN A 135 -1.98 2.56 -21.88
CA GLN A 135 -2.24 1.36 -22.66
C GLN A 135 -2.39 1.75 -24.15
N PRO A 136 -1.82 0.99 -25.11
CA PRO A 136 -2.00 1.28 -26.54
C PRO A 136 -3.49 1.26 -26.92
N GLY A 137 -3.91 2.26 -27.70
CA GLY A 137 -5.28 2.40 -28.22
C GLY A 137 -5.59 1.48 -29.40
#